data_AF-A0A2P5I3F7-F1
#
_entry.id   AF-A0A2P5I3F7-F1
#
_cell.length_a   1.000
_cell.length_b   1.000
_cell.length_c   1.000
_cell.angle_alpha   90.00
_cell.angle_beta   90.00
_cell.angle_gamma   90.00
#
_symmetry.space_group_name_H-M   'P 1'
#
loop_
_entity.id
_entity.type
_entity.pdbx_description
1 polymer ?
#
loop_
_entity_poly.entity_id
_entity_poly.type
_entity_poly.pdbx_seq_one_letter_code
_entity_poly.pdbx_strand_id
1 'polypeptide(L)'
;MKFSLAAVALSALALGVSAMPADNLGADGHVVRHAGLGRVGDIYARGRKHSGKHSGKHSGKHSGKHSSKHPSMPSSSAPTATGSAGGSRPTGSGGGSGGGSAGGSLPEASGTSVLSAAQTIAPGESFDGGMVMYDRGVECTGQAEGGESDAVFQIEEGGSISNVIIGPNQIEGIHCHGGCTLNNVWWSAVCEDAFSIKDQEAGATTTINGGGAFNAEDKVIQHNGAGTVAIFNFFCENFGKMYRSCGNCKTMSERHVTIDGVVANSGDILAGINQNFGDTATITNTKTTGVATICEKFEGTEGSGEPTSIGSGADGTTCIYGSDVTEG
;
A
#
# COMPACT_ATOMS: atom_id res chain seq x y z
N MET A 1 -44.79 16.32 62.17
CA MET A 1 -43.64 16.52 63.08
C MET A 1 -42.38 16.45 62.23
N LYS A 2 -41.53 17.47 62.34
CA LYS A 2 -40.26 17.68 61.59
C LYS A 2 -39.12 16.87 62.20
N PHE A 3 -38.07 16.56 61.42
CA PHE A 3 -36.60 16.44 61.71
C PHE A 3 -36.03 15.66 60.50
N SER A 4 -35.19 16.14 59.56
CA SER A 4 -33.94 16.93 59.54
C SER A 4 -32.76 16.32 60.28
N LEU A 5 -31.84 15.66 59.55
CA LEU A 5 -30.41 15.46 59.83
C LEU A 5 -29.75 15.01 58.51
N ALA A 6 -28.99 15.86 57.81
CA ALA A 6 -27.62 16.31 58.04
C ALA A 6 -26.59 15.43 57.28
N ALA A 7 -25.96 16.07 56.29
CA ALA A 7 -24.88 15.55 55.48
C ALA A 7 -23.58 15.41 56.29
N VAL A 8 -22.78 14.38 55.97
CA VAL A 8 -21.35 14.33 56.30
C VAL A 8 -20.60 13.98 55.02
N ALA A 9 -19.95 14.98 54.43
CA ALA A 9 -18.95 14.81 53.41
C ALA A 9 -17.63 14.43 54.09
N LEU A 10 -17.00 13.33 53.64
CA LEU A 10 -15.65 12.97 54.05
C LEU A 10 -14.71 13.18 52.85
N SER A 11 -14.05 14.34 52.86
CA SER A 11 -12.93 14.69 51.98
C SER A 11 -11.64 14.07 52.52
N ALA A 12 -11.04 13.15 51.77
CA ALA A 12 -9.67 12.68 52.01
C ALA A 12 -8.73 13.34 51.00
N LEU A 13 -7.97 14.35 51.47
CA LEU A 13 -6.73 14.81 50.84
C LEU A 13 -5.64 13.77 51.14
N ALA A 14 -4.97 13.27 50.10
CA ALA A 14 -3.64 12.67 50.23
C ALA A 14 -2.66 13.48 49.36
N LEU A 15 -1.66 14.01 50.04
CA LEU A 15 -0.57 14.83 49.54
C LEU A 15 0.36 14.03 48.62
N GLY A 16 0.93 14.74 47.65
CA GLY A 16 1.72 14.18 46.57
C GLY A 16 3.15 13.77 46.91
N VAL A 17 3.76 13.11 45.92
CA VAL A 17 5.20 13.02 45.74
C VAL A 17 5.49 13.52 44.33
N SER A 18 6.17 14.65 44.27
CA SER A 18 6.79 15.19 43.06
C SER A 18 8.16 14.54 42.89
N ALA A 19 8.43 13.96 41.72
CA ALA A 19 9.77 13.72 41.23
C ALA A 19 9.85 14.30 39.81
N MET A 20 10.54 15.43 39.72
CA MET A 20 10.92 16.13 38.50
C MET A 20 12.25 15.56 37.94
N PRO A 21 12.63 15.91 36.69
CA PRO A 21 13.42 15.05 35.79
C PRO A 21 14.93 15.17 36.00
N ALA A 22 15.66 14.15 35.54
CA ALA A 22 17.11 14.19 35.43
C ALA A 22 17.56 14.85 34.13
N ASP A 23 18.55 15.72 34.26
CA ASP A 23 19.07 16.64 33.25
C ASP A 23 19.75 15.98 32.05
N ASN A 24 19.57 16.65 30.90
CA ASN A 24 20.42 16.56 29.73
C ASN A 24 21.83 17.09 30.06
N LEU A 25 22.85 16.25 29.89
CA LEU A 25 24.24 16.68 29.74
C LEU A 25 24.72 16.26 28.35
N GLY A 26 24.90 17.26 27.48
CA GLY A 26 25.69 17.11 26.27
C GLY A 26 27.17 16.97 26.61
N ALA A 27 27.87 16.07 25.91
CA ALA A 27 29.31 16.10 25.79
C ALA A 27 29.73 15.48 24.45
N ASP A 28 30.56 16.24 23.74
CA ASP A 28 31.17 15.93 22.45
C ASP A 28 31.99 14.64 22.42
N GLY A 29 31.93 14.01 21.25
CA GLY A 29 33.07 13.41 20.53
C GLY A 29 34.01 12.47 21.27
N HIS A 30 33.98 11.19 20.90
CA HIS A 30 35.19 10.50 20.45
C HIS A 30 34.87 9.18 19.73
N VAL A 31 35.42 9.06 18.51
CA VAL A 31 35.40 7.86 17.69
C VAL A 31 36.20 6.76 18.41
N VAL A 32 35.55 5.65 18.79
CA VAL A 32 36.22 4.43 19.25
C VAL A 32 35.95 3.32 18.25
N ARG A 33 36.99 3.01 17.48
CA ARG A 33 37.08 1.81 16.63
C ARG A 33 37.20 0.59 17.53
N HIS A 34 36.22 -0.31 17.49
CA HIS A 34 36.40 -1.66 18.01
C HIS A 34 36.93 -2.59 16.92
N ALA A 35 38.11 -3.14 17.21
CA ALA A 35 38.72 -4.24 16.50
C ALA A 35 37.92 -5.53 16.73
N GLY A 36 37.52 -6.19 15.65
CA GLY A 36 37.04 -7.57 15.65
C GLY A 36 37.91 -8.41 14.72
N LEU A 37 38.75 -9.25 15.33
CA LEU A 37 39.54 -10.28 14.66
C LEU A 37 38.64 -11.44 14.24
N GLY A 38 38.66 -11.79 12.94
CA GLY A 38 38.12 -13.03 12.41
C GLY A 38 38.89 -13.41 11.15
N ARG A 39 39.90 -14.27 11.30
CA ARG A 39 40.70 -14.86 10.21
C ARG A 39 39.90 -15.97 9.52
N VAL A 40 39.80 -15.96 8.18
CA VAL A 40 39.98 -17.16 7.35
C VAL A 40 40.41 -16.76 5.93
N GLY A 41 41.57 -17.29 5.49
CA GLY A 41 42.02 -17.55 4.10
C GLY A 41 42.03 -16.38 3.08
N ASP A 42 42.81 -16.38 2.01
CA ASP A 42 43.99 -17.11 1.60
C ASP A 42 44.57 -16.26 0.45
N ILE A 43 45.88 -16.05 0.48
CA ILE A 43 46.80 -16.20 -0.65
C ILE A 43 46.17 -16.04 -2.05
N TYR A 44 46.38 -14.92 -2.75
CA TYR A 44 47.07 -14.86 -4.05
C TYR A 44 47.22 -13.41 -4.57
N ALA A 45 48.20 -13.28 -5.45
CA ALA A 45 49.00 -12.11 -5.67
C ALA A 45 48.44 -11.05 -6.64
N ARG A 46 49.04 -9.86 -6.49
CA ARG A 46 48.92 -8.64 -7.30
C ARG A 46 49.31 -8.82 -8.77
N GLY A 47 48.66 -8.01 -9.61
CA GLY A 47 49.16 -7.50 -10.89
C GLY A 47 47.96 -6.98 -11.71
N ARG A 48 47.91 -5.81 -12.33
CA ARG A 48 48.89 -4.74 -12.61
C ARG A 48 48.03 -3.57 -13.16
N LYS A 49 48.34 -2.32 -12.79
CA LYS A 49 47.79 -1.11 -13.45
C LYS A 49 48.33 -1.01 -14.88
N HIS A 50 47.53 -0.49 -15.81
CA HIS A 50 47.99 0.51 -16.78
C HIS A 50 46.83 1.33 -17.35
N SER A 51 47.00 2.65 -17.28
CA SER A 51 46.20 3.71 -17.88
C SER A 51 46.60 3.96 -19.33
N GLY A 52 45.67 4.47 -20.16
CA GLY A 52 46.02 5.12 -21.42
C GLY A 52 44.81 5.54 -22.26
N LYS A 53 44.51 6.84 -22.26
CA LYS A 53 43.62 7.52 -23.22
C LYS A 53 44.25 7.50 -24.63
N HIS A 54 43.43 7.36 -25.67
CA HIS A 54 43.70 8.03 -26.96
C HIS A 54 42.41 8.23 -27.78
N SER A 55 42.25 9.47 -28.24
CA SER A 55 41.24 9.97 -29.19
C SER A 55 41.64 9.72 -30.64
N GLY A 56 40.67 9.50 -31.53
CA GLY A 56 40.87 9.57 -32.98
C GLY A 56 39.59 9.33 -33.79
N LYS A 57 39.12 10.38 -34.50
CA LYS A 57 38.11 10.31 -35.58
C LYS A 57 38.77 9.76 -36.85
N HIS A 58 38.09 8.90 -37.62
CA HIS A 58 37.85 9.13 -39.05
C HIS A 58 36.87 8.13 -39.69
N SER A 59 36.14 8.68 -40.65
CA SER A 59 35.24 8.15 -41.68
C SER A 59 35.69 6.91 -42.46
N GLY A 60 34.72 6.10 -42.90
CA GLY A 60 34.90 5.14 -44.00
C GLY A 60 33.61 4.44 -44.41
N LYS A 61 33.25 4.55 -45.69
CA LYS A 61 31.99 4.13 -46.33
C LYS A 61 32.19 2.78 -47.04
N HIS A 62 31.07 2.10 -47.33
CA HIS A 62 30.84 1.17 -48.45
C HIS A 62 31.12 -0.36 -48.34
N SER A 63 29.98 -1.10 -48.29
CA SER A 63 29.49 -2.12 -49.24
C SER A 63 30.18 -3.49 -49.45
N GLY A 64 29.32 -4.53 -49.50
CA GLY A 64 29.46 -5.72 -50.36
C GLY A 64 29.43 -7.06 -49.59
N LYS A 65 28.28 -7.73 -49.43
CA LYS A 65 27.65 -8.77 -50.28
C LYS A 65 28.24 -10.20 -50.17
N HIS A 66 27.31 -11.13 -49.95
CA HIS A 66 27.24 -12.56 -50.35
C HIS A 66 27.68 -13.72 -49.41
N SER A 67 26.63 -14.45 -48.98
CA SER A 67 26.38 -15.88 -49.22
C SER A 67 27.00 -16.97 -48.33
N SER A 68 26.11 -17.50 -47.46
CA SER A 68 25.64 -18.90 -47.36
C SER A 68 26.66 -20.04 -47.22
N LYS A 69 26.55 -20.77 -46.10
CA LYS A 69 26.53 -22.25 -46.05
C LYS A 69 26.03 -22.75 -44.67
N HIS A 70 24.89 -23.44 -44.68
CA HIS A 70 24.43 -24.41 -43.66
C HIS A 70 25.28 -25.70 -43.78
N PRO A 71 25.43 -26.56 -42.73
CA PRO A 71 24.36 -27.51 -42.33
C PRO A 71 24.32 -27.82 -40.80
N SER A 72 23.14 -27.93 -40.18
CA SER A 72 22.35 -29.15 -39.86
C SER A 72 22.53 -29.66 -38.42
N MET A 73 21.40 -29.85 -37.72
CA MET A 73 21.21 -30.33 -36.34
C MET A 73 21.63 -31.81 -36.14
N PRO A 74 21.53 -32.39 -34.92
CA PRO A 74 20.23 -32.91 -34.47
C PRO A 74 19.87 -32.66 -32.98
N SER A 75 18.56 -32.66 -32.78
CA SER A 75 17.76 -32.66 -31.55
C SER A 75 17.61 -34.05 -30.92
N SER A 76 17.40 -34.08 -29.60
CA SER A 76 16.70 -35.14 -28.85
C SER A 76 16.61 -34.69 -27.38
N SER A 77 15.58 -34.87 -26.55
CA SER A 77 14.15 -35.19 -26.65
C SER A 77 13.70 -35.35 -25.18
N ALA A 78 12.51 -34.82 -24.84
CA ALA A 78 11.88 -34.99 -23.52
C ALA A 78 11.25 -36.38 -23.35
N PRO A 79 10.83 -36.76 -22.13
CA PRO A 79 9.74 -37.70 -21.95
C PRO A 79 8.50 -37.06 -21.31
N THR A 80 7.36 -37.43 -21.88
CA THR A 80 5.99 -37.19 -21.43
C THR A 80 5.54 -38.29 -20.47
N ALA A 81 4.73 -37.95 -19.46
CA ALA A 81 3.86 -38.93 -18.80
C ALA A 81 2.48 -38.31 -18.53
N THR A 82 1.48 -38.99 -19.07
CA THR A 82 0.04 -38.73 -19.02
C THR A 82 -0.59 -39.31 -17.74
N GLY A 83 -1.59 -38.62 -17.20
CA GLY A 83 -2.48 -39.15 -16.17
C GLY A 83 -3.75 -38.29 -16.07
N SER A 84 -4.84 -38.80 -16.64
CA SER A 84 -6.18 -38.20 -16.63
C SER A 84 -7.01 -38.87 -15.53
N ALA A 85 -7.67 -38.08 -14.66
CA ALA A 85 -8.83 -38.55 -13.90
C ALA A 85 -9.63 -37.38 -13.28
N GLY A 86 -10.92 -37.35 -13.60
CA GLY A 86 -11.97 -37.15 -12.58
C GLY A 86 -12.34 -35.73 -12.21
N GLY A 87 -13.22 -35.11 -13.02
CA GLY A 87 -14.07 -34.04 -12.54
C GLY A 87 -14.99 -34.53 -11.41
N SER A 88 -15.07 -33.77 -10.34
CA SER A 88 -16.15 -33.83 -9.35
C SER A 88 -16.32 -32.43 -8.75
N ARG A 89 -17.40 -31.79 -9.18
CA ARG A 89 -17.94 -30.53 -8.67
C ARG A 89 -18.59 -30.80 -7.31
N PRO A 90 -18.17 -30.18 -6.19
CA PRO A 90 -19.00 -30.16 -5.00
C PRO A 90 -20.09 -29.11 -5.20
N THR A 91 -21.31 -29.59 -5.37
CA THR A 91 -22.53 -28.80 -5.23
C THR A 91 -22.74 -28.43 -3.76
N GLY A 92 -22.72 -27.12 -3.48
CA GLY A 92 -23.66 -26.40 -2.63
C GLY A 92 -23.90 -26.84 -1.18
N SER A 93 -23.43 -26.00 -0.25
CA SER A 93 -24.21 -25.48 0.88
C SER A 93 -23.53 -24.16 1.28
N GLY A 94 -24.03 -22.98 0.91
CA GLY A 94 -25.32 -22.48 1.35
C GLY A 94 -25.13 -21.61 2.60
N GLY A 95 -24.30 -20.58 2.50
CA GLY A 95 -24.07 -19.56 3.52
C GLY A 95 -23.82 -18.24 2.80
N GLY A 96 -24.90 -17.61 2.34
CA GLY A 96 -24.84 -16.32 1.66
C GLY A 96 -24.37 -15.25 2.64
N SER A 97 -23.07 -14.93 2.58
CA SER A 97 -22.58 -13.64 3.05
C SER A 97 -22.86 -12.65 1.93
N GLY A 98 -23.66 -11.63 2.22
CA GLY A 98 -24.20 -10.70 1.25
C GLY A 98 -23.11 -10.10 0.38
N GLY A 99 -23.20 -10.31 -0.93
CA GLY A 99 -22.53 -9.48 -1.91
C GLY A 99 -23.08 -8.07 -1.76
N GLY A 100 -22.34 -7.22 -1.05
CA GLY A 100 -22.59 -5.80 -0.99
C GLY A 100 -22.47 -5.24 -2.40
N SER A 101 -23.57 -4.73 -2.93
CA SER A 101 -23.58 -3.94 -4.16
C SER A 101 -22.69 -2.72 -3.94
N ALA A 102 -21.66 -2.54 -4.77
CA ALA A 102 -20.93 -1.28 -4.81
C ALA A 102 -21.93 -0.17 -5.21
N GLY A 103 -22.11 0.78 -4.29
CA GLY A 103 -23.25 1.70 -4.23
C GLY A 103 -23.48 2.06 -2.77
N GLY A 104 -22.48 2.68 -2.16
CA GLY A 104 -22.29 2.72 -0.72
C GLY A 104 -22.53 4.11 -0.13
N SER A 105 -23.51 4.24 0.75
CA SER A 105 -23.46 5.25 1.80
C SER A 105 -22.56 4.73 2.92
N LEU A 106 -21.91 5.63 3.66
CA LEU A 106 -21.23 5.26 4.90
C LEU A 106 -22.20 4.47 5.80
N PRO A 107 -21.86 3.25 6.24
CA PRO A 107 -22.72 2.47 7.11
C PRO A 107 -22.86 3.11 8.48
N GLU A 108 -23.96 2.79 9.17
CA GLU A 108 -24.17 3.23 10.54
C GLU A 108 -23.16 2.55 11.46
N ALA A 109 -22.47 3.35 12.29
CA ALA A 109 -21.54 2.83 13.28
C ALA A 109 -22.29 2.18 14.44
N SER A 110 -21.86 0.99 14.87
CA SER A 110 -22.42 0.31 16.05
C SER A 110 -22.02 0.94 17.38
N GLY A 111 -21.00 1.81 17.34
CA GLY A 111 -20.46 2.55 18.47
C GLY A 111 -19.23 3.35 18.03
N THR A 112 -18.60 4.03 18.98
CA THR A 112 -17.37 4.81 18.76
C THR A 112 -16.28 4.39 19.75
N SER A 113 -15.03 4.36 19.31
CA SER A 113 -13.86 4.10 20.13
C SER A 113 -12.76 5.11 19.79
N VAL A 114 -12.18 5.74 20.82
CA VAL A 114 -11.04 6.64 20.64
C VAL A 114 -9.80 5.93 21.16
N LEU A 115 -8.88 5.62 20.26
CA LEU A 115 -7.64 4.90 20.56
C LEU A 115 -6.54 5.88 20.98
N SER A 116 -5.99 5.69 22.19
CA SER A 116 -4.89 6.53 22.68
C SER A 116 -3.56 6.29 21.97
N ALA A 117 -3.44 5.19 21.23
CA ALA A 117 -2.30 4.80 20.42
C ALA A 117 -2.79 3.97 19.22
N ALA A 118 -1.96 3.82 18.19
CA ALA A 118 -2.24 2.91 17.08
C ALA A 118 -2.50 1.49 17.62
N GLN A 119 -3.56 0.85 17.13
CA GLN A 119 -3.86 -0.53 17.50
C GLN A 119 -3.20 -1.49 16.51
N THR A 120 -2.27 -2.31 17.00
CA THR A 120 -1.56 -3.30 16.18
C THR A 120 -2.32 -4.63 16.09
N ILE A 121 -2.48 -5.15 14.88
CA ILE A 121 -2.90 -6.52 14.58
C ILE A 121 -1.63 -7.30 14.27
N ALA A 122 -1.31 -8.28 15.11
CA ALA A 122 -0.07 -9.06 15.02
C ALA A 122 -0.03 -9.95 13.74
N PRO A 123 1.15 -10.49 13.37
CA PRO A 123 1.30 -11.26 12.14
C PRO A 123 0.32 -12.44 12.07
N GLY A 124 -0.43 -12.53 10.96
CA GLY A 124 -1.43 -13.58 10.74
C GLY A 124 -2.69 -13.51 11.61
N GLU A 125 -2.80 -12.56 12.53
CA GLU A 125 -3.97 -12.40 13.39
C GLU A 125 -5.10 -11.63 12.70
N SER A 126 -6.31 -11.75 13.23
CA SER A 126 -7.50 -11.13 12.65
C SER A 126 -8.25 -10.28 13.68
N PHE A 127 -8.71 -9.10 13.26
CA PHE A 127 -9.54 -8.21 14.06
C PHE A 127 -10.89 -7.97 13.38
N ASP A 128 -11.98 -8.16 14.12
CA ASP A 128 -13.32 -7.74 13.71
C ASP A 128 -13.76 -6.58 14.62
N GLY A 129 -13.93 -5.40 14.03
CA GLY A 129 -14.32 -4.19 14.73
C GLY A 129 -15.83 -4.07 14.97
N GLY A 130 -16.65 -5.01 14.48
CA GLY A 130 -18.09 -5.02 14.73
C GLY A 130 -18.84 -3.79 14.22
N MET A 131 -18.35 -3.14 13.17
CA MET A 131 -18.79 -1.85 12.62
C MET A 131 -18.65 -0.68 13.60
N VAL A 132 -17.72 -0.74 14.55
CA VAL A 132 -17.38 0.40 15.41
C VAL A 132 -16.59 1.44 14.61
N MET A 133 -16.84 2.72 14.90
CA MET A 133 -16.04 3.84 14.42
C MET A 133 -14.84 4.08 15.34
N TYR A 134 -13.64 4.02 14.79
CA TYR A 134 -12.38 4.23 15.48
C TYR A 134 -11.74 5.56 15.08
N ASP A 135 -11.35 6.34 16.08
CA ASP A 135 -10.65 7.61 15.96
C ASP A 135 -9.37 7.61 16.80
N ARG A 136 -8.48 8.55 16.55
CA ARG A 136 -7.32 8.86 17.41
C ARG A 136 -7.57 10.04 18.34
N GLY A 137 -8.70 10.74 18.17
CA GLY A 137 -9.11 11.88 19.01
C GLY A 137 -8.27 13.13 18.77
N VAL A 138 -7.60 13.20 17.62
CA VAL A 138 -6.77 14.33 17.18
C VAL A 138 -7.38 14.95 15.93
N GLU A 139 -7.22 16.26 15.76
CA GLU A 139 -7.68 16.94 14.55
C GLU A 139 -6.79 16.55 13.36
N CYS A 140 -7.41 16.35 12.20
CA CYS A 140 -6.70 16.06 10.96
C CYS A 140 -5.72 17.20 10.61
N THR A 141 -4.48 16.83 10.28
CA THR A 141 -3.41 17.77 9.92
C THR A 141 -3.29 18.02 8.41
N GLY A 142 -4.23 17.48 7.62
CA GLY A 142 -4.22 17.54 6.16
C GLY A 142 -3.07 16.73 5.56
N GLN A 143 -2.40 17.29 4.56
CA GLN A 143 -1.32 16.64 3.80
C GLN A 143 0.06 16.68 4.49
N ALA A 144 0.11 16.92 5.79
CA ALA A 144 1.34 16.82 6.56
C ALA A 144 1.59 15.36 6.93
N GLU A 145 2.70 14.79 6.45
CA GLU A 145 3.03 13.37 6.66
C GLU A 145 3.05 12.99 8.15
N GLY A 146 2.25 11.98 8.49
CA GLY A 146 2.26 11.35 9.81
C GLY A 146 3.32 10.25 9.95
N GLY A 147 3.52 9.80 11.18
CA GLY A 147 4.33 8.62 11.51
C GLY A 147 3.49 7.37 11.76
N GLU A 148 4.16 6.23 11.92
CA GLU A 148 3.51 4.95 12.28
C GLU A 148 2.68 5.05 13.57
N SER A 149 3.12 5.87 14.53
CA SER A 149 2.40 6.11 15.78
C SER A 149 1.09 6.89 15.62
N ASP A 150 0.88 7.52 14.46
CA ASP A 150 -0.27 8.37 14.15
C ASP A 150 -1.39 7.60 13.44
N ALA A 151 -1.11 6.40 12.94
CA ALA A 151 -2.08 5.51 12.31
C ALA A 151 -3.19 5.09 13.30
N VAL A 152 -4.41 4.87 12.81
CA VAL A 152 -5.48 4.25 13.62
C VAL A 152 -5.17 2.79 13.89
N PHE A 153 -4.80 2.04 12.85
CA PHE A 153 -4.40 0.64 12.94
C PHE A 153 -3.08 0.37 12.22
N GLN A 154 -2.31 -0.52 12.81
CA GLN A 154 -1.12 -1.13 12.22
C GLN A 154 -1.39 -2.62 11.99
N ILE A 155 -1.26 -3.10 10.76
CA ILE A 155 -1.52 -4.49 10.42
C ILE A 155 -0.22 -5.12 9.95
N GLU A 156 0.29 -6.04 10.75
CA GLU A 156 1.49 -6.80 10.42
C GLU A 156 1.21 -7.85 9.34
N GLU A 157 2.27 -8.38 8.73
CA GLU A 157 2.20 -9.32 7.62
C GLU A 157 1.21 -10.48 7.86
N GLY A 158 0.35 -10.72 6.87
CA GLY A 158 -0.68 -11.76 6.90
C GLY A 158 -1.87 -11.42 7.80
N GLY A 159 -1.86 -10.29 8.52
CA GLY A 159 -2.95 -9.85 9.37
C GLY A 159 -4.19 -9.44 8.58
N SER A 160 -5.35 -9.47 9.24
CA SER A 160 -6.60 -9.00 8.65
C SER A 160 -7.44 -8.15 9.59
N ILE A 161 -8.18 -7.21 8.99
CA ILE A 161 -9.14 -6.35 9.67
C ILE A 161 -10.48 -6.41 8.98
N SER A 162 -11.56 -6.39 9.75
CA SER A 162 -12.91 -6.44 9.22
C SER A 162 -13.91 -5.59 9.98
N ASN A 163 -14.94 -5.10 9.27
CA ASN A 163 -16.07 -4.37 9.84
C ASN A 163 -15.61 -3.21 10.73
N VAL A 164 -14.85 -2.29 10.16
CA VAL A 164 -14.30 -1.13 10.88
C VAL A 164 -14.72 0.13 10.13
N ILE A 165 -15.10 1.17 10.88
CA ILE A 165 -15.21 2.53 10.34
C ILE A 165 -14.04 3.33 10.93
N ILE A 166 -13.30 4.05 10.11
CA ILE A 166 -12.29 5.02 10.50
C ILE A 166 -12.96 6.39 10.48
N GLY A 167 -12.96 7.05 11.63
CA GLY A 167 -13.53 8.37 11.81
C GLY A 167 -12.62 9.48 11.27
N PRO A 168 -13.09 10.74 11.32
CA PRO A 168 -12.37 11.89 10.79
C PRO A 168 -11.27 12.43 11.73
N ASN A 169 -11.23 12.01 13.00
CA ASN A 169 -10.32 12.54 14.01
C ASN A 169 -9.06 11.68 14.10
N GLN A 170 -8.31 11.67 13.00
CA GLN A 170 -7.10 10.92 12.78
C GLN A 170 -6.13 11.70 11.89
N ILE A 171 -4.85 11.35 11.95
CA ILE A 171 -3.80 11.90 11.08
C ILE A 171 -3.49 10.91 9.96
N GLU A 172 -3.24 9.65 10.34
CA GLU A 172 -2.99 8.53 9.44
C GLU A 172 -4.08 7.46 9.62
N GLY A 173 -4.52 6.86 8.51
CA GLY A 173 -5.59 5.86 8.49
C GLY A 173 -5.13 4.48 8.97
N ILE A 174 -5.05 3.53 8.04
CA ILE A 174 -4.55 2.17 8.32
C ILE A 174 -3.24 1.96 7.59
N HIS A 175 -2.26 1.36 8.26
CA HIS A 175 -0.99 0.97 7.68
C HIS A 175 -0.86 -0.56 7.65
N CYS A 176 -0.33 -1.11 6.56
CA CYS A 176 0.09 -2.51 6.47
C CYS A 176 1.60 -2.63 6.30
N HIS A 177 2.17 -3.59 7.03
CA HIS A 177 3.58 -3.97 7.03
C HIS A 177 3.70 -5.41 6.52
N GLY A 178 3.64 -5.56 5.20
CA GLY A 178 3.48 -6.82 4.48
C GLY A 178 2.11 -6.95 3.83
N GLY A 179 1.89 -8.07 3.13
CA GLY A 179 0.59 -8.37 2.54
C GLY A 179 -0.48 -8.57 3.61
N CYS A 180 -1.57 -7.80 3.57
CA CYS A 180 -2.64 -7.84 4.57
C CYS A 180 -4.03 -7.91 3.92
N THR A 181 -5.08 -8.11 4.73
CA THR A 181 -6.46 -8.16 4.22
C THR A 181 -7.40 -7.19 4.96
N LEU A 182 -8.12 -6.37 4.20
CA LEU A 182 -9.19 -5.52 4.68
C LEU A 182 -10.53 -6.04 4.17
N ASN A 183 -11.50 -6.25 5.06
CA ASN A 183 -12.84 -6.68 4.69
C ASN A 183 -13.89 -5.70 5.24
N ASN A 184 -14.66 -5.05 4.36
CA ASN A 184 -15.72 -4.14 4.79
C ASN A 184 -15.20 -3.04 5.75
N VAL A 185 -14.15 -2.32 5.32
CA VAL A 185 -13.55 -1.21 6.08
C VAL A 185 -13.93 0.11 5.43
N TRP A 186 -14.37 1.07 6.24
CA TRP A 186 -14.89 2.34 5.78
C TRP A 186 -14.11 3.51 6.36
N TRP A 187 -13.93 4.59 5.59
CA TRP A 187 -13.37 5.85 6.07
C TRP A 187 -14.40 6.95 5.87
N SER A 188 -14.90 7.54 6.97
CA SER A 188 -15.91 8.60 6.88
C SER A 188 -15.36 9.91 6.30
N ALA A 189 -14.06 10.17 6.54
CA ALA A 189 -13.29 11.22 5.90
C ALA A 189 -11.81 10.83 5.96
N VAL A 190 -11.11 10.94 4.85
CA VAL A 190 -9.66 10.69 4.78
C VAL A 190 -8.92 11.96 5.16
N CYS A 191 -7.83 11.83 5.93
CA CYS A 191 -7.01 12.95 6.34
C CYS A 191 -5.82 13.15 5.37
N GLU A 192 -4.75 12.39 5.57
CA GLU A 192 -3.65 12.28 4.61
C GLU A 192 -3.97 11.20 3.57
N ASP A 193 -3.78 9.93 3.95
CA ASP A 193 -4.11 8.74 3.17
C ASP A 193 -5.07 7.84 3.97
N ALA A 194 -5.99 7.16 3.30
CA ALA A 194 -6.92 6.24 3.98
C ALA A 194 -6.19 4.97 4.41
N PHE A 195 -5.42 4.41 3.48
CA PHE A 195 -4.75 3.14 3.62
C PHE A 195 -3.38 3.16 2.94
N SER A 196 -2.35 2.77 3.69
CA SER A 196 -0.96 2.77 3.21
C SER A 196 -0.33 1.40 3.37
N ILE A 197 0.12 0.82 2.26
CA ILE A 197 0.98 -0.37 2.27
C ILE A 197 2.42 0.13 2.40
N LYS A 198 2.95 0.13 3.63
CA LYS A 198 4.26 0.72 3.95
C LYS A 198 5.39 -0.13 3.38
N ASP A 199 5.26 -1.45 3.49
CA ASP A 199 6.17 -2.45 2.94
C ASP A 199 5.37 -3.68 2.51
N GLN A 200 5.87 -4.38 1.49
CA GLN A 200 5.28 -5.60 0.94
C GLN A 200 6.29 -6.24 -0.02
N GLU A 201 6.40 -7.57 0.02
CA GLU A 201 7.27 -8.33 -0.88
C GLU A 201 6.70 -8.40 -2.30
N ALA A 202 7.58 -8.49 -3.32
CA ALA A 202 7.17 -8.46 -4.73
C ALA A 202 6.19 -9.58 -5.13
N GLY A 203 6.21 -10.72 -4.44
CA GLY A 203 5.28 -11.83 -4.66
C GLY A 203 4.04 -11.83 -3.77
N ALA A 204 3.92 -10.87 -2.85
CA ALA A 204 2.82 -10.78 -1.92
C ALA A 204 1.65 -9.96 -2.48
N THR A 205 0.49 -10.10 -1.84
CA THR A 205 -0.73 -9.39 -2.23
C THR A 205 -1.45 -8.87 -1.00
N THR A 206 -1.77 -7.59 -1.02
CA THR A 206 -2.73 -6.98 -0.10
C THR A 206 -4.11 -7.00 -0.75
N THR A 207 -5.13 -7.41 0.01
CA THR A 207 -6.49 -7.57 -0.51
C THR A 207 -7.47 -6.64 0.21
N ILE A 208 -8.28 -5.91 -0.55
CA ILE A 208 -9.35 -5.04 -0.04
C ILE A 208 -10.68 -5.56 -0.60
N ASN A 209 -11.55 -6.04 0.28
CA ASN A 209 -12.85 -6.63 -0.04
C ASN A 209 -13.99 -5.76 0.47
N GLY A 210 -14.65 -5.04 -0.43
CA GLY A 210 -15.71 -4.11 -0.09
C GLY A 210 -15.22 -2.94 0.75
N GLY A 211 -16.14 -2.26 1.43
CA GLY A 211 -15.82 -1.05 2.17
C GLY A 211 -15.88 0.20 1.30
N GLY A 212 -15.40 1.32 1.85
CA GLY A 212 -15.33 2.54 1.07
C GLY A 212 -14.68 3.73 1.75
N ALA A 213 -14.31 4.75 0.99
CA ALA A 213 -13.70 5.96 1.51
C ALA A 213 -14.37 7.22 0.94
N PHE A 214 -14.43 8.25 1.78
CA PHE A 214 -14.98 9.55 1.43
C PHE A 214 -13.94 10.65 1.66
N ASN A 215 -13.97 11.68 0.82
CA ASN A 215 -13.29 12.96 1.03
C ASN A 215 -11.76 12.82 1.24
N ALA A 216 -11.06 12.22 0.28
CA ALA A 216 -9.60 12.16 0.27
C ALA A 216 -9.01 13.27 -0.60
N GLU A 217 -8.35 14.25 0.01
CA GLU A 217 -7.79 15.37 -0.76
C GLU A 217 -6.74 14.92 -1.78
N ASP A 218 -5.81 14.04 -1.39
CA ASP A 218 -4.79 13.50 -2.30
C ASP A 218 -4.99 12.03 -2.63
N LYS A 219 -4.81 11.10 -1.67
CA LYS A 219 -4.79 9.65 -1.97
C LYS A 219 -5.66 8.87 -1.01
N VAL A 220 -6.31 7.82 -1.54
CA VAL A 220 -7.04 6.86 -0.71
C VAL A 220 -6.13 5.70 -0.37
N ILE A 221 -5.54 5.07 -1.39
CA ILE A 221 -4.66 3.91 -1.24
C ILE A 221 -3.26 4.27 -1.73
N GLN A 222 -2.32 4.34 -0.80
CA GLN A 222 -0.91 4.59 -1.06
C GLN A 222 -0.14 3.27 -1.03
N HIS A 223 0.51 2.92 -2.14
CA HIS A 223 1.28 1.68 -2.27
C HIS A 223 2.78 1.98 -2.31
N ASN A 224 3.45 1.85 -1.15
CA ASN A 224 4.90 2.06 -1.01
C ASN A 224 5.68 0.75 -1.14
N GLY A 225 5.15 -0.36 -0.61
CA GLY A 225 5.69 -1.71 -0.77
C GLY A 225 5.71 -2.20 -2.23
N ALA A 226 6.34 -3.34 -2.49
CA ALA A 226 6.32 -3.99 -3.81
C ALA A 226 5.07 -4.88 -3.97
N GLY A 227 4.91 -5.52 -5.12
CA GLY A 227 3.92 -6.60 -5.29
C GLY A 227 2.55 -6.08 -5.70
N THR A 228 1.47 -6.71 -5.23
CA THR A 228 0.11 -6.46 -5.74
C THR A 228 -0.84 -5.91 -4.68
N VAL A 229 -1.72 -4.99 -5.08
CA VAL A 229 -2.92 -4.64 -4.31
C VAL A 229 -4.15 -5.07 -5.12
N ALA A 230 -5.01 -5.91 -4.52
CA ALA A 230 -6.23 -6.39 -5.14
C ALA A 230 -7.45 -5.76 -4.46
N ILE A 231 -8.23 -5.00 -5.23
CA ILE A 231 -9.32 -4.14 -4.74
C ILE A 231 -10.63 -4.63 -5.35
N PHE A 232 -11.54 -5.11 -4.52
CA PHE A 232 -12.81 -5.68 -4.94
C PHE A 232 -13.98 -4.93 -4.32
N ASN A 233 -14.97 -4.54 -5.14
CA ASN A 233 -16.25 -3.98 -4.68
C ASN A 233 -16.14 -2.77 -3.73
N PHE A 234 -15.04 -2.02 -3.82
CA PHE A 234 -14.80 -0.83 -3.00
C PHE A 234 -15.61 0.36 -3.51
N PHE A 235 -16.10 1.18 -2.59
CA PHE A 235 -16.77 2.45 -2.90
C PHE A 235 -15.85 3.63 -2.61
N CYS A 236 -15.74 4.60 -3.52
CA CYS A 236 -14.95 5.80 -3.26
C CYS A 236 -15.67 7.05 -3.76
N GLU A 237 -15.70 8.12 -2.95
CA GLU A 237 -16.33 9.39 -3.33
C GLU A 237 -15.51 10.60 -2.87
N ASN A 238 -15.39 11.61 -3.75
CA ASN A 238 -14.63 12.84 -3.52
C ASN A 238 -13.16 12.54 -3.19
N PHE A 239 -12.37 12.21 -4.21
CA PHE A 239 -10.98 11.79 -4.02
C PHE A 239 -10.03 12.39 -5.06
N GLY A 240 -8.80 12.74 -4.66
CA GLY A 240 -7.74 13.04 -5.62
C GLY A 240 -7.38 11.78 -6.43
N LYS A 241 -6.85 10.76 -5.76
CA LYS A 241 -6.36 9.52 -6.37
C LYS A 241 -6.84 8.32 -5.57
N MET A 242 -7.59 7.40 -6.18
CA MET A 242 -8.04 6.21 -5.43
C MET A 242 -6.87 5.28 -5.14
N TYR A 243 -6.08 4.91 -6.15
CA TYR A 243 -4.85 4.14 -5.98
C TYR A 243 -3.65 4.89 -6.55
N ARG A 244 -2.56 4.94 -5.78
CA ARG A 244 -1.28 5.48 -6.25
C ARG A 244 -0.13 4.56 -5.87
N SER A 245 0.58 4.05 -6.88
CA SER A 245 1.94 3.53 -6.70
C SER A 245 2.85 4.67 -6.27
N CYS A 246 3.63 4.53 -5.20
CA CYS A 246 4.51 5.61 -4.76
C CYS A 246 5.46 6.06 -5.88
N GLY A 247 5.43 7.35 -6.22
CA GLY A 247 6.14 7.88 -7.41
C GLY A 247 7.57 8.34 -7.16
N ASN A 248 7.95 8.60 -5.91
CA ASN A 248 9.23 9.18 -5.51
C ASN A 248 9.78 8.54 -4.22
N CYS A 249 9.39 7.30 -3.93
CA CYS A 249 9.87 6.58 -2.76
C CYS A 249 11.40 6.44 -2.78
N LYS A 250 12.01 6.40 -1.58
CA LYS A 250 13.47 6.25 -1.42
C LYS A 250 14.00 5.03 -2.17
N THR A 251 13.23 3.96 -2.15
CA THR A 251 13.45 2.76 -2.94
C THR A 251 12.20 2.55 -3.79
N MET A 252 12.40 2.38 -5.08
CA MET A 252 11.32 2.11 -6.02
C MET A 252 11.20 0.60 -6.25
N SER A 253 9.99 0.15 -6.52
CA SER A 253 9.68 -1.26 -6.72
C SER A 253 8.61 -1.38 -7.79
N GLU A 254 8.56 -2.53 -8.45
CA GLU A 254 7.48 -2.88 -9.37
C GLU A 254 6.20 -3.15 -8.56
N ARG A 255 5.10 -2.47 -8.94
CA ARG A 255 3.82 -2.52 -8.23
C ARG A 255 2.66 -2.74 -9.17
N HIS A 256 1.76 -3.64 -8.78
CA HIS A 256 0.57 -3.94 -9.54
C HIS A 256 -0.70 -3.63 -8.73
N VAL A 257 -1.75 -3.25 -9.44
CA VAL A 257 -3.10 -3.15 -8.87
C VAL A 257 -4.11 -3.88 -9.73
N THR A 258 -5.01 -4.61 -9.09
CA THR A 258 -6.24 -5.11 -9.70
C THR A 258 -7.43 -4.42 -9.05
N ILE A 259 -8.32 -3.87 -9.88
CA ILE A 259 -9.50 -3.11 -9.45
C ILE A 259 -10.71 -3.75 -10.11
N ASP A 260 -11.60 -4.33 -9.31
CA ASP A 260 -12.75 -5.08 -9.82
C ASP A 260 -14.04 -4.74 -9.06
N GLY A 261 -15.12 -4.46 -9.78
CA GLY A 261 -16.41 -4.17 -9.17
C GLY A 261 -16.48 -2.85 -8.40
N VAL A 262 -15.49 -1.95 -8.57
CA VAL A 262 -15.42 -0.68 -7.84
C VAL A 262 -16.47 0.31 -8.33
N VAL A 263 -16.99 1.14 -7.41
CA VAL A 263 -17.79 2.33 -7.73
C VAL A 263 -17.05 3.56 -7.24
N ALA A 264 -16.67 4.44 -8.17
CA ALA A 264 -15.88 5.62 -7.88
C ALA A 264 -16.56 6.90 -8.38
N ASN A 265 -16.82 7.83 -7.48
CA ASN A 265 -17.52 9.07 -7.75
C ASN A 265 -16.62 10.28 -7.48
N SER A 266 -16.66 11.29 -8.36
CA SER A 266 -16.03 12.60 -8.14
C SER A 266 -14.54 12.49 -7.76
N GLY A 267 -13.68 12.13 -8.71
CA GLY A 267 -12.24 12.12 -8.41
C GLY A 267 -11.33 12.39 -9.60
N ASP A 268 -10.06 12.67 -9.32
CA ASP A 268 -9.14 13.07 -10.40
C ASP A 268 -8.55 11.84 -11.12
N ILE A 269 -8.03 10.87 -10.37
CA ILE A 269 -7.36 9.68 -10.92
C ILE A 269 -7.85 8.41 -10.20
N LEU A 270 -8.38 7.44 -10.93
CA LEU A 270 -8.72 6.14 -10.32
C LEU A 270 -7.45 5.32 -10.01
N ALA A 271 -6.53 5.17 -10.96
CA ALA A 271 -5.25 4.49 -10.74
C ALA A 271 -4.05 5.27 -11.32
N GLY A 272 -3.04 5.56 -10.48
CA GLY A 272 -1.77 6.14 -10.90
C GLY A 272 -0.61 5.14 -10.77
N ILE A 273 0.02 4.78 -11.89
CA ILE A 273 1.11 3.78 -11.98
C ILE A 273 2.42 4.40 -12.50
N ASN A 274 3.58 3.85 -12.13
CA ASN A 274 4.87 4.28 -12.66
C ASN A 274 5.34 3.33 -13.77
N GLN A 275 5.16 3.73 -15.03
CA GLN A 275 5.39 2.87 -16.20
C GLN A 275 6.86 2.43 -16.32
N ASN A 276 7.80 3.30 -15.94
CA ASN A 276 9.24 3.02 -15.99
C ASN A 276 9.72 1.99 -14.95
N PHE A 277 8.90 1.65 -13.95
CA PHE A 277 9.19 0.63 -12.95
C PHE A 277 8.46 -0.70 -13.20
N GLY A 278 7.74 -0.83 -14.31
CA GLY A 278 7.02 -2.06 -14.65
C GLY A 278 5.60 -2.14 -14.08
N ASP A 279 5.12 -1.07 -13.46
CA ASP A 279 3.82 -1.08 -12.81
C ASP A 279 2.67 -1.37 -13.79
N THR A 280 1.63 -2.03 -13.29
CA THR A 280 0.40 -2.27 -14.07
C THR A 280 -0.85 -2.02 -13.25
N ALA A 281 -1.90 -1.51 -13.89
CA ALA A 281 -3.25 -1.44 -13.36
C ALA A 281 -4.19 -2.25 -14.26
N THR A 282 -4.82 -3.28 -13.70
CA THR A 282 -5.90 -4.02 -14.36
C THR A 282 -7.23 -3.60 -13.72
N ILE A 283 -8.16 -3.10 -14.54
CA ILE A 283 -9.42 -2.52 -14.05
C ILE A 283 -10.57 -3.18 -14.82
N THR A 284 -11.50 -3.78 -14.07
CA THR A 284 -12.65 -4.51 -14.61
C THR A 284 -13.93 -4.17 -13.85
N ASN A 285 -15.07 -4.35 -14.50
CA ASN A 285 -16.41 -4.22 -13.91
C ASN A 285 -16.62 -2.96 -13.04
N THR A 286 -15.96 -1.86 -13.39
CA THR A 286 -15.87 -0.66 -12.55
C THR A 286 -16.80 0.41 -13.10
N LYS A 287 -17.55 1.07 -12.22
CA LYS A 287 -18.39 2.21 -12.57
C LYS A 287 -17.77 3.48 -12.03
N THR A 288 -17.59 4.46 -12.89
CA THR A 288 -17.12 5.79 -12.51
C THR A 288 -18.19 6.84 -12.81
N THR A 289 -18.31 7.86 -11.98
CA THR A 289 -19.14 9.04 -12.25
C THR A 289 -18.35 10.28 -11.87
N GLY A 290 -18.01 11.13 -12.84
CA GLY A 290 -17.20 12.32 -12.58
C GLY A 290 -15.76 12.01 -12.16
N VAL A 291 -15.17 10.93 -12.69
CA VAL A 291 -13.74 10.63 -12.50
C VAL A 291 -12.96 11.08 -13.73
N ALA A 292 -12.00 12.00 -13.58
CA ALA A 292 -11.34 12.64 -14.72
C ALA A 292 -10.44 11.69 -15.51
N THR A 293 -9.68 10.83 -14.82
CA THR A 293 -8.76 9.87 -15.45
C THR A 293 -8.88 8.49 -14.82
N ILE A 294 -9.15 7.46 -15.65
CA ILE A 294 -9.26 6.06 -15.16
C ILE A 294 -7.88 5.47 -14.82
N CYS A 295 -6.89 5.66 -15.68
CA CYS A 295 -5.55 5.17 -15.44
C CYS A 295 -4.55 6.18 -15.99
N GLU A 296 -3.68 6.67 -15.12
CA GLU A 296 -2.62 7.62 -15.43
C GLU A 296 -1.26 6.98 -15.22
N LYS A 297 -0.37 7.23 -16.18
CA LYS A 297 0.98 6.68 -16.23
C LYS A 297 1.95 7.80 -15.92
N PHE A 298 2.85 7.51 -15.00
CA PHE A 298 3.90 8.40 -14.56
C PHE A 298 5.27 7.83 -14.91
N GLU A 299 6.24 8.71 -15.13
CA GLU A 299 7.65 8.41 -14.95
C GLU A 299 7.99 8.69 -13.48
N GLY A 300 8.14 7.61 -12.69
CA GLY A 300 8.55 7.68 -11.30
C GLY A 300 10.03 8.01 -11.16
N THR A 301 10.40 8.56 -10.02
CA THR A 301 11.76 8.96 -9.65
C THR A 301 12.22 8.12 -8.45
N GLU A 302 13.50 7.77 -8.39
CA GLU A 302 14.06 7.08 -7.22
C GLU A 302 14.78 8.08 -6.31
N GLY A 303 14.46 8.08 -5.01
CA GLY A 303 15.16 8.87 -3.99
C GLY A 303 14.82 10.35 -3.91
N SER A 304 14.61 11.04 -5.03
CA SER A 304 14.27 12.47 -5.06
C SER A 304 13.64 12.92 -6.38
N GLY A 305 12.83 13.97 -6.34
CA GLY A 305 12.19 14.58 -7.50
C GLY A 305 10.74 14.15 -7.67
N GLU A 306 9.94 15.00 -8.28
CA GLU A 306 8.51 14.70 -8.48
C GLU A 306 8.31 13.76 -9.68
N PRO A 307 7.44 12.75 -9.56
CA PRO A 307 7.06 11.91 -10.69
C PRO A 307 6.34 12.77 -11.74
N THR A 308 6.60 12.52 -13.01
CA THR A 308 6.01 13.29 -14.12
C THR A 308 4.95 12.47 -14.83
N SER A 309 3.78 13.05 -15.11
CA SER A 309 2.77 12.40 -15.94
C SER A 309 3.29 12.25 -17.38
N ILE A 310 3.19 11.04 -17.93
CA ILE A 310 3.65 10.70 -19.29
C ILE A 310 2.50 10.24 -20.20
N GLY A 311 1.29 10.14 -19.67
CA GLY A 311 0.09 9.86 -20.45
C GLY A 311 -0.99 9.16 -19.63
N SER A 312 -2.19 9.07 -20.21
CA SER A 312 -3.34 8.42 -19.59
C SER A 312 -4.03 7.49 -20.58
N GLY A 313 -4.98 6.70 -20.08
CA GLY A 313 -5.81 5.83 -20.90
C GLY A 313 -5.32 4.39 -20.97
N ALA A 314 -6.20 3.50 -21.45
CA ALA A 314 -5.86 2.10 -21.68
C ALA A 314 -4.82 1.97 -22.81
N ASP A 315 -3.83 1.12 -22.61
CA ASP A 315 -2.87 0.70 -23.64
C ASP A 315 -2.79 -0.82 -23.82
N GLY A 316 -3.50 -1.58 -22.99
CA GLY A 316 -3.56 -3.03 -23.05
C GLY A 316 -2.31 -3.73 -22.49
N THR A 317 -1.35 -2.99 -21.94
CA THR A 317 -0.11 -3.54 -21.38
C THR A 317 0.19 -3.09 -19.96
N THR A 318 -0.03 -1.82 -19.63
CA THR A 318 0.24 -1.24 -18.31
C THR A 318 -1.04 -0.69 -17.69
N CYS A 319 -1.84 0.04 -18.47
CA CYS A 319 -3.22 0.36 -18.12
C CYS A 319 -4.14 -0.58 -18.91
N ILE A 320 -4.73 -1.54 -18.20
CA ILE A 320 -5.45 -2.67 -18.79
C ILE A 320 -6.92 -2.58 -18.37
N TYR A 321 -7.76 -2.03 -19.25
CA TYR A 321 -9.20 -1.98 -19.06
C TYR A 321 -9.94 -1.85 -20.39
N GLY A 322 -11.23 -2.20 -20.39
CA GLY A 322 -12.07 -2.22 -21.58
C GLY A 322 -13.43 -1.55 -21.37
N SER A 323 -14.41 -1.99 -22.15
CA SER A 323 -15.78 -1.44 -22.14
C SER A 323 -16.58 -1.74 -20.87
N ASP A 324 -16.08 -2.63 -20.02
CA ASP A 324 -16.66 -2.98 -18.72
C ASP A 324 -16.28 -1.96 -17.62
N VAL A 325 -15.38 -1.02 -17.91
CA VAL A 325 -15.21 0.21 -17.14
C VAL A 325 -16.13 1.27 -17.75
N THR A 326 -17.14 1.67 -16.99
CA THR A 326 -18.24 2.50 -17.51
C THR A 326 -18.30 3.83 -16.79
N GLU A 327 -18.48 4.90 -17.56
CA GLU A 327 -18.83 6.22 -17.03
C GLU A 327 -20.36 6.32 -16.94
N GLY A 328 -20.87 6.66 -15.75
CA GLY A 328 -22.30 6.68 -15.41
C GLY A 328 -22.86 8.06 -15.08
#